data_AF-A0A382CQE3-F1
#
_entry.id   AF-A0A382CQE3-F1
#
_cell.length_a   1.000
_cell.length_b   1.000
_cell.length_c   1.000
_cell.angle_alpha   90.00
_cell.angle_beta   90.00
_cell.angle_gamma   90.00
#
_symmetry.space_group_name_H-M   'P 1'
#
loop_
_entity.id
_entity.type
_entity.pdbx_description
1 polymer ?
#
loop_
_entity_poly.entity_id
_entity_poly.type
_entity_poly.pdbx_seq_one_letter_code
_entity_poly.pdbx_strand_id
1 'polypeptide(L)' 'PVICVVDGKLCINGIIFELHELRESKEYLQSIGAEEAHFYPEDEDQADELHEIIIKMSDASPEASGDEIESYYLN' A
#
# COMPACT_ATOMS: atom_id res chain seq x y z
N PRO A 1 -3.59 -10.55 4.30
CA PRO A 1 -2.12 -10.41 4.10
C PRO A 1 -1.54 -9.61 5.27
N VAL A 2 -0.29 -9.88 5.66
CA VAL A 2 0.37 -9.06 6.68
C VAL A 2 1.11 -7.93 5.99
N ILE A 3 0.85 -6.69 6.37
CA ILE A 3 1.59 -5.51 5.90
C ILE A 3 2.57 -5.11 7.01
N CYS A 4 3.78 -4.73 6.62
CA CYS A 4 4.75 -4.07 7.48
C CYS A 4 5.55 -3.07 6.65
N VAL A 5 6.28 -2.20 7.35
CA VAL A 5 7.26 -1.32 6.72
C VAL A 5 8.64 -1.94 6.91
N VAL A 6 9.39 -2.06 5.81
CA VAL A 6 10.77 -2.55 5.85
C VAL A 6 11.62 -1.56 5.07
N ASP A 7 12.63 -0.99 5.71
CA ASP A 7 13.59 -0.06 5.06
C ASP A 7 12.89 1.17 4.42
N GLY A 8 11.83 1.67 5.05
CA GLY A 8 11.04 2.78 4.51
C GLY A 8 10.22 2.43 3.26
N LYS A 9 9.95 1.13 3.02
CA LYS A 9 9.18 0.61 1.89
C LYS A 9 8.03 -0.25 2.36
N LEU A 10 6.99 -0.36 1.52
CA LEU A 10 5.83 -1.18 1.81
C LEU A 10 6.20 -2.65 1.65
N CYS A 11 6.00 -3.45 2.70
CA CYS A 11 6.18 -4.88 2.64
C CYS A 11 4.83 -5.58 2.84
N ILE A 12 4.40 -6.39 1.88
CA ILE A 12 3.18 -7.18 1.96
C ILE A 12 3.54 -8.65 1.93
N ASN A 13 3.24 -9.38 3.00
CA ASN A 13 3.48 -10.82 3.12
C ASN A 13 4.94 -11.23 2.87
N GLY A 14 5.90 -10.35 3.23
CA GLY A 14 7.34 -10.54 2.98
C GLY A 14 7.83 -10.07 1.61
N ILE A 15 6.96 -9.53 0.76
CA ILE A 15 7.30 -8.94 -0.53
C ILE A 15 7.48 -7.43 -0.35
N ILE A 16 8.67 -6.92 -0.64
CA ILE A 16 8.98 -5.49 -0.57
C ILE A 16 8.60 -4.84 -1.90
N PHE A 17 7.85 -3.73 -1.83
CA PHE A 17 7.44 -2.90 -2.95
C PHE A 17 8.08 -1.53 -2.83
N GLU A 18 8.69 -1.06 -3.92
CA GLU A 18 9.26 0.27 -4.04
C GLU A 18 8.17 1.36 -4.09
N LEU A 19 8.57 2.61 -3.86
CA LEU A 19 7.64 3.76 -3.85
C LEU A 19 6.86 3.96 -5.16
N HIS A 20 7.39 3.48 -6.29
CA HIS A 20 6.73 3.57 -7.59
C HIS A 20 5.86 2.34 -7.92
N GLU A 21 5.91 1.29 -7.10
CA GLU A 21 5.24 0.00 -7.32
C GLU A 21 3.89 -0.05 -6.56
N LEU A 22 3.26 1.12 -6.32
CA LEU A 22 1.93 1.20 -5.68
C LEU A 22 0.87 0.42 -6.45
N ARG A 23 0.95 0.45 -7.78
CA ARG A 23 0.03 -0.30 -8.64
C ARG A 23 0.22 -1.81 -8.48
N GLU A 24 1.46 -2.27 -8.51
CA GLU A 24 1.81 -3.69 -8.36
C GLU A 24 1.41 -4.23 -6.99
N SER A 25 1.58 -3.42 -5.93
CA SER A 25 1.14 -3.81 -4.59
C SER A 25 -0.39 -3.92 -4.48
N LYS A 26 -1.15 -3.04 -5.14
CA LYS A 26 -2.62 -3.15 -5.26
C LYS A 26 -3.05 -4.36 -6.08
N GLU A 27 -2.44 -4.60 -7.24
CA GLU A 27 -2.72 -5.77 -8.09
C GLU A 27 -2.40 -7.07 -7.36
N TYR A 28 -1.32 -7.10 -6.58
CA TYR A 28 -0.99 -8.24 -5.72
C TYR A 28 -2.09 -8.52 -4.68
N LEU A 29 -2.54 -7.49 -3.95
CA LEU A 29 -3.62 -7.62 -2.96
C LEU A 29 -4.92 -8.14 -3.60
N GLN A 30 -5.28 -7.64 -4.78
CA GLN A 30 -6.45 -8.13 -5.53
C GLN A 30 -6.25 -9.58 -6.01
N SER A 31 -5.05 -9.92 -6.50
CA SER A 31 -4.74 -11.27 -6.99
C SER A 31 -4.84 -12.33 -5.90
N ILE A 32 -4.44 -12.00 -4.67
CA ILE A 32 -4.59 -12.89 -3.52
C ILE A 32 -6.00 -12.88 -2.90
N GLY A 33 -6.92 -12.09 -3.45
CA GLY A 33 -8.29 -11.94 -2.94
C GLY A 33 -8.35 -11.33 -1.55
N ALA A 34 -7.41 -10.45 -1.21
CA ALA A 34 -7.39 -9.79 0.08
C ALA A 34 -8.35 -8.59 0.10
N GLU A 35 -9.45 -8.72 0.83
CA GLU A 35 -10.32 -7.57 1.17
C GLU A 35 -9.68 -6.69 2.25
N GLU A 36 -8.94 -7.29 3.18
CA GLU A 36 -8.30 -6.59 4.29
C GLU A 36 -6.87 -7.09 4.51
N ALA A 37 -6.06 -6.23 5.13
CA ALA A 37 -4.69 -6.52 5.48
C ALA A 37 -4.43 -6.24 6.96
N HIS A 38 -3.66 -7.11 7.60
CA HIS A 38 -3.29 -6.96 8.99
C HIS A 38 -1.95 -6.25 9.09
N PHE A 39 -1.91 -5.14 9.80
CA PHE A 39 -0.70 -4.42 10.13
C PHE A 39 -0.46 -4.58 11.63
N TYR A 40 0.72 -5.09 11.99
CA TYR A 40 1.14 -5.28 13.38
C TYR A 40 2.28 -4.32 13.68
N PRO A 41 1.98 -3.06 14.03
CA PRO A 41 3.01 -2.11 14.41
C PRO A 41 3.68 -2.61 15.68
N GLU A 42 5.01 -2.62 15.68
CA GLU A 42 5.78 -2.86 16.92
C GLU A 42 5.87 -1.59 17.78
N ASP A 43 5.79 -0.42 17.15
CA ASP A 43 5.85 0.91 17.78
C ASP A 43 4.78 1.86 17.21
N GLU A 44 4.37 2.87 17.99
CA GLU A 44 3.37 3.86 17.59
C GLU A 44 3.81 4.65 16.33
N ASP A 45 5.11 4.87 16.15
CA ASP A 45 5.68 5.57 15.00
C ASP A 45 5.58 4.78 13.68
N GLN A 46 5.43 3.44 13.73
CA GLN A 46 5.35 2.63 12.50
C GLN A 46 4.04 2.88 11.73
N ALA A 47 2.96 3.25 12.42
CA ALA A 47 1.70 3.60 11.77
C ALA A 47 1.84 4.91 10.97
N ASP A 48 2.53 5.91 11.55
CA ASP A 48 2.88 7.16 10.87
C ASP A 48 3.83 6.90 9.69
N GLU A 49 4.83 6.03 9.86
CA GLU A 49 5.77 5.66 8.79
C GLU A 49 5.06 4.96 7.62
N LEU A 50 4.15 4.03 7.89
CA LEU A 50 3.32 3.40 6.85
C LEU A 50 2.48 4.44 6.13
N HIS A 51 1.87 5.37 6.87
CA HIS A 51 1.06 6.44 6.28
C HIS A 51 1.89 7.36 5.38
N GLU A 52 3.08 7.78 5.84
CA GLU A 52 4.06 8.53 5.06
C GLU A 52 4.45 7.81 3.77
N ILE A 53 4.71 6.50 3.83
CA ILE A 53 5.08 5.69 2.66
C ILE A 53 3.93 5.61 1.68
N ILE A 54 2.70 5.39 2.15
CA ILE A 54 1.52 5.38 1.28
C ILE A 54 1.33 6.74 0.61
N ILE A 55 1.54 7.86 1.33
CA ILE A 55 1.51 9.20 0.75
C ILE A 55 2.61 9.37 -0.30
N LYS A 56 3.85 8.99 0.00
CA LYS A 56 4.99 9.06 -0.94
C LYS A 56 4.75 8.19 -2.18
N MET A 57 4.18 7.01 -2.00
CA MET A 57 3.76 6.11 -3.07
C MET A 57 2.67 6.72 -3.94
N SER A 58 1.72 7.40 -3.29
CA SER A 58 0.65 8.13 -3.93
C SER A 58 1.23 9.27 -4.77
N ASP A 59 2.10 10.12 -4.20
CA ASP A 59 2.74 11.25 -4.88
C ASP A 59 3.63 10.81 -6.07
N ALA A 60 4.35 9.69 -5.92
CA ALA A 60 5.15 9.10 -6.98
C ALA A 60 4.31 8.46 -8.11
N SER A 61 3.06 8.10 -7.82
CA SER A 61 2.15 7.48 -8.78
C SER A 61 1.30 8.55 -9.47
N PRO A 62 1.39 8.70 -10.80
CA PRO A 62 0.54 9.65 -11.54
C PRO A 62 -0.97 9.36 -11.42
N GLU A 63 -1.35 8.19 -10.91
CA GLU A 63 -2.73 7.77 -10.64
C GLU A 63 -3.35 8.42 -9.38
N ALA A 64 -2.55 9.06 -8.50
CA ALA A 64 -3.06 9.75 -7.32
C ALA A 64 -3.35 11.24 -7.53
N SER A 65 -2.79 11.82 -8.60
CA SER A 65 -2.96 13.23 -8.91
C SER A 65 -4.29 13.47 -9.62
N GLY A 66 -5.39 13.33 -8.87
CA GLY A 66 -6.65 14.02 -9.15
C GLY A 66 -7.49 13.48 -10.30
N ASP A 67 -8.02 12.27 -10.16
CA ASP A 67 -9.40 12.01 -10.58
C ASP A 67 -10.04 11.25 -9.42
N GLU A 68 -11.13 11.80 -8.88
CA GLU A 68 -11.98 11.10 -7.92
C GLU A 68 -12.44 9.81 -8.60
N ILE A 69 -11.73 8.69 -8.39
CA ILE A 69 -12.22 7.39 -8.82
C ILE A 69 -13.34 7.02 -7.85
N GLU A 70 -14.51 7.57 -8.15
CA GLU A 70 -15.80 7.15 -7.66
C GLU A 70 -15.88 5.63 -7.86
N SER A 71 -15.78 4.87 -6.77
CA SER A 71 -16.26 3.49 -6.65
C SER A 71 -15.81 2.52 -7.77
N TYR A 72 -14.83 1.67 -7.50
CA TYR A 72 -14.58 0.52 -8.37
C TYR A 72 -15.79 -0.44 -8.34
N TYR A 73 -16.58 -0.44 -9.43
CA TYR A 73 -17.56 -1.48 -9.70
C TYR A 73 -16.85 -2.82 -9.92
N LEU A 74 -17.10 -3.79 -9.04
CA LEU A 74 -16.82 -5.20 -9.31
C LEU A 74 -17.86 -5.69 -10.31
N ASN A 75 -17.43 -6.10 -11.51
CA ASN A 75 -18.26 -6.92 -12.41
C ASN A 75 -18.20 -8.39 -12.00
#